data_AF-A0A451AE66-F1
#
_entry.id   AF-A0A451AE66-F1
#
_cell.length_a   1.000
_cell.length_b   1.000
_cell.length_c   1.000
_cell.angle_alpha   90.00
_cell.angle_beta   90.00
_cell.angle_gamma   90.00
#
_symmetry.space_group_name_H-M   'P 1'
#
loop_
_entity.id
_entity.type
_entity.pdbx_description
1 polymer ?
#
loop_
_entity_poly.entity_id
_entity_poly.type
_entity_poly.pdbx_seq_one_letter_code
_entity_poly.pdbx_strand_id
1 'polypeptide(L)' 'MRKIKEILRLHFEAGLGQRKIAQALNISKGAVGNYLNLARTNGLSWPLPED' A
#
# COMPACT_ATOMS: atom_id res chain seq x y z
N MET A 1 1.25 0.43 -11.24
CA MET A 1 1.80 1.39 -10.24
C MET A 1 0.76 2.11 -9.38
N ARG A 2 -0.44 2.48 -9.88
CA ARG A 2 -1.47 3.20 -9.08
C ARG A 2 -1.93 2.49 -7.79
N LYS A 3 -2.22 1.19 -7.85
CA LYS A 3 -2.68 0.42 -6.67
C LYS A 3 -1.65 0.34 -5.54
N ILE A 4 -0.37 0.18 -5.85
CA ILE A 4 0.71 0.17 -4.82
C ILE A 4 0.81 1.53 -4.15
N LYS A 5 0.79 2.63 -4.92
CA LYS A 5 0.78 3.98 -4.36
C LYS A 5 -0.43 4.20 -3.45
N GLU A 6 -1.62 3.75 -3.84
CA GLU A 6 -2.81 3.83 -2.98
C GLU A 6 -2.72 2.96 -1.72
N ILE A 7 -2.19 1.73 -1.81
CA ILE A 7 -1.98 0.88 -0.63
C ILE A 7 -1.05 1.57 0.35
N LEU A 8 0.07 2.09 -0.15
CA LEU A 8 1.05 2.83 0.64
C LEU A 8 0.41 4.08 1.26
N ARG A 9 -0.32 4.87 0.47
CA ARG A 9 -1.06 6.03 0.94
C ARG A 9 -2.05 5.68 2.05
N LEU A 10 -2.93 4.71 1.83
CA LEU A 10 -3.93 4.31 2.82
C LEU A 10 -3.29 3.73 4.10
N HIS A 11 -2.13 3.07 3.98
CA HIS A 11 -1.43 2.50 5.12
C HIS A 11 -0.66 3.55 5.92
N PHE A 12 0.13 4.40 5.25
CA PHE A 12 1.03 5.36 5.89
C PHE A 12 0.38 6.72 6.14
N GLU A 13 -0.48 7.22 5.24
CA GLU A 13 -1.17 8.51 5.41
C GLU A 13 -2.45 8.34 6.23
N ALA A 14 -3.30 7.35 5.89
CA ALA A 14 -4.59 7.15 6.56
C ALA A 14 -4.53 6.18 7.75
N GLY A 15 -3.37 5.56 8.03
CA GLY A 15 -3.20 4.62 9.15
C GLY A 15 -4.10 3.39 9.07
N LEU A 16 -4.60 3.03 7.88
CA LEU A 16 -5.57 1.97 7.73
C LEU A 16 -4.90 0.59 7.86
N GLY A 17 -5.60 -0.30 8.58
CA GLY A 17 -5.21 -1.70 8.64
C GLY A 17 -5.42 -2.41 7.29
N GLN A 18 -4.61 -3.43 7.03
CA GLN A 18 -4.59 -4.20 5.79
C GLN A 18 -5.99 -4.67 5.32
N ARG A 19 -6.89 -4.97 6.27
CA ARG A 19 -8.26 -5.42 5.98
C ARG A 19 -9.13 -4.32 5.38
N LYS A 20 -9.01 -3.08 5.85
CA LYS A 20 -9.73 -1.92 5.28
C LYS A 20 -9.15 -1.56 3.91
N ILE A 21 -7.83 -1.61 3.75
CA ILE A 21 -7.17 -1.37 2.47
C ILE A 21 -7.63 -2.39 1.41
N ALA A 22 -7.69 -3.67 1.80
CA ALA A 22 -8.21 -4.74 0.96
C ALA A 22 -9.64 -4.48 0.47
N GLN A 23 -10.53 -4.02 1.36
CA GLN A 23 -11.90 -3.65 0.98
C GLN A 23 -11.95 -2.40 0.08
N ALA A 24 -11.19 -1.35 0.42
CA ALA A 24 -11.17 -0.10 -0.34
C ALA A 24 -10.68 -0.30 -1.78
N LEU A 25 -9.66 -1.15 -1.96
CA LEU A 25 -9.05 -1.41 -3.27
C LEU A 25 -9.60 -2.66 -3.96
N ASN A 26 -10.58 -3.32 -3.34
CA ASN A 26 -11.19 -4.57 -3.79
C ASN A 26 -10.14 -5.63 -4.17
N ILE A 27 -9.20 -5.87 -3.24
CA ILE A 27 -8.11 -6.85 -3.38
C ILE A 27 -8.03 -7.74 -2.15
N SER A 28 -7.45 -8.92 -2.29
CA SER A 28 -7.24 -9.83 -1.16
C SER A 28 -6.24 -9.26 -0.14
N LYS A 29 -6.45 -9.54 1.15
CA LYS A 29 -5.51 -9.17 2.23
C LYS A 29 -4.07 -9.65 1.93
N GLY A 30 -3.92 -10.83 1.35
CA GLY A 30 -2.61 -11.37 0.94
C GLY A 30 -1.92 -10.51 -0.13
N ALA A 31 -2.69 -9.96 -1.07
CA ALA A 31 -2.16 -9.02 -2.07
C ALA A 31 -1.66 -7.73 -1.40
N VAL A 32 -2.41 -7.17 -0.45
CA VAL A 32 -1.98 -6.00 0.35
C VAL A 32 -0.66 -6.28 1.06
N GLY A 33 -0.54 -7.44 1.71
CA GLY A 33 0.69 -7.87 2.38
C GLY A 33 1.86 -8.01 1.41
N ASN A 34 1.65 -8.64 0.25
CA ASN A 34 2.66 -8.76 -0.79
C ASN A 34 3.11 -7.40 -1.30
N TYR A 35 2.19 -6.45 -1.52
CA TYR A 35 2.55 -5.11 -1.99
C TYR A 35 3.30 -4.30 -0.95
N LEU A 36 2.91 -4.38 0.33
CA LEU A 36 3.66 -3.75 1.43
C LEU A 36 5.06 -4.35 1.56
N ASN A 37 5.17 -5.68 1.42
CA ASN A 37 6.47 -6.35 1.42
C ASN A 37 7.32 -5.95 0.21
N LEU A 38 6.73 -5.90 -0.99
CA LEU A 38 7.40 -5.47 -2.19
C LEU A 38 7.91 -4.03 -2.06
N ALA A 39 7.08 -3.13 -1.51
CA ALA A 39 7.48 -1.75 -1.26
C ALA A 39 8.66 -1.69 -0.27
N ARG A 40 8.59 -2.45 0.83
CA ARG A 40 9.70 -2.56 1.80
C ARG A 40 10.98 -3.10 1.15
N THR A 41 10.88 -4.18 0.37
CA THR A 41 12.01 -4.80 -0.32
C THR A 41 12.64 -3.88 -1.37
N ASN A 42 11.83 -3.06 -2.05
CA ASN A 42 12.31 -2.08 -3.01
C ASN A 42 12.77 -0.76 -2.35
N GLY A 43 12.74 -0.66 -1.02
CA GLY A 43 13.05 0.59 -0.32
C GLY A 43 12.12 1.75 -0.69
N LEU A 44 10.94 1.43 -1.24
CA LEU A 44 9.92 2.41 -1.59
C LEU A 44 9.29 2.94 -0.30
N SER A 45 9.79 4.08 0.16
CA SER A 45 9.15 4.83 1.23
C SER A 45 7.96 5.63 0.69
N TRP A 46 6.91 5.69 1.49
CA TRP A 46 5.87 6.69 1.34
C TRP A 46 6.22 7.88 2.26
N PRO A 47 6.04 9.14 1.83
CA PRO A 47 5.55 9.59 0.53
C PRO A 47 6.58 9.35 -0.58
N LEU A 48 6.13 8.82 -1.73
CA LEU A 48 7.01 8.84 -2.91
C LEU A 48 7.20 10.30 -3.32
N PRO A 49 8.45 10.74 -3.61
CA PRO A 49 8.68 12.09 -4.13
C PRO A 49 7.80 12.31 -5.36
N GLU A 50 7.10 13.44 -5.40
CA GLU A 50 6.41 13.91 -6.60
C GLU A 50 7.47 14.12 -7.68
N ASP A 51 7.34 13.41 -8.81
CA ASP A 51 8.02 13.75 -10.07
C ASP A 51 7.54 15.13 -10.55
#